data_AF-A0AA38MPZ6-F1
#
_entry.id   AF-A0AA38MPZ6-F1
#
_cell.length_a   1.000
_cell.length_b   1.000
_cell.length_c   1.000
_cell.angle_alpha   90.00
_cell.angle_beta   90.00
_cell.angle_gamma   90.00
#
_symmetry.space_group_name_H-M   'P 1'
#
loop_
_entity.id
_entity.type
_entity.pdbx_description
1 polymer ?
#
loop_
_entity_poly.entity_id
_entity_poly.type
_entity_poly.pdbx_seq_one_letter_code
_entity_poly.pdbx_strand_id
1 'polypeptide(L)'
;METELNLDESLDSVSMDVEDRMMKRCRFPRRQTVQSKKFCAKDERNASLKKVSVILQKSETDRTFEEAQVLNECSEAVEEVQLRWRKRDEAKRRQEEFEEPPDVLRQKCLILAQAIAQAQHLVVYTGAGISTAAKIPDYRGPNGIWTRLQQGKDIG
;
A
#
# COMPACT_ATOMS: atom_id res chain seq x y z
N MET A 1 62.85 -3.54 30.24
CA MET A 1 63.07 -3.55 28.78
C MET A 1 61.74 -3.20 28.16
N GLU A 2 61.30 -1.93 28.18
CA GLU A 2 61.87 -0.79 27.41
C GLU A 2 62.07 -1.22 25.96
N THR A 3 61.41 -0.62 24.96
CA THR A 3 61.43 0.81 24.66
C THR A 3 60.17 1.29 23.90
N GLU A 4 59.73 2.50 24.21
CA GLU A 4 58.97 3.37 23.32
C GLU A 4 59.85 3.88 22.16
N LEU A 5 59.24 4.32 21.05
CA LEU A 5 59.66 5.54 20.33
C LEU A 5 58.58 5.96 19.31
N ASN A 6 58.03 7.15 19.55
CA ASN A 6 57.31 8.00 18.61
C ASN A 6 58.18 8.36 17.39
N LEU A 7 57.56 8.71 16.24
CA LEU A 7 57.70 10.07 15.67
C LEU A 7 56.72 10.28 14.50
N ASP A 8 56.00 11.40 14.60
CA ASP A 8 55.27 12.11 13.56
C ASP A 8 56.25 12.85 12.64
N GLU A 9 56.01 12.86 11.32
CA GLU A 9 56.62 13.84 10.42
C GLU A 9 55.68 14.18 9.26
N SER A 10 55.62 15.49 9.03
CA SER A 10 54.63 16.28 8.31
C SER A 10 55.06 16.66 6.88
N LEU A 11 54.10 17.19 6.10
CA LEU A 11 54.22 18.04 4.88
C LEU A 11 54.54 17.27 3.58
N ASP A 12 53.77 17.42 2.49
CA ASP A 12 53.75 18.66 1.71
C ASP A 12 52.47 18.92 0.90
N SER A 13 52.25 20.22 0.72
CA SER A 13 51.21 20.94 -0.01
C SER A 13 51.36 20.90 -1.53
N VAL A 14 50.24 20.84 -2.29
CA VAL A 14 50.10 21.62 -3.53
C VAL A 14 48.64 22.07 -3.71
N SER A 15 48.42 23.38 -3.58
CA SER A 15 47.23 24.10 -4.02
C SER A 15 47.43 24.59 -5.46
N MET A 16 46.44 24.45 -6.34
CA MET A 16 46.32 25.29 -7.55
C MET A 16 44.85 25.54 -7.87
N ASP A 17 44.36 26.72 -7.45
CA ASP A 17 43.18 27.38 -8.00
C ASP A 17 43.50 27.98 -9.37
N VAL A 18 42.66 27.75 -10.39
CA VAL A 18 42.45 28.69 -11.50
C VAL A 18 41.03 28.53 -12.06
N GLU A 19 40.17 29.50 -11.77
CA GLU A 19 38.95 29.79 -12.54
C GLU A 19 39.31 30.33 -13.94
N ASP A 20 38.63 29.88 -14.99
CA ASP A 20 37.99 30.72 -16.04
C ASP A 20 37.68 29.89 -17.31
N ARG A 21 36.39 29.67 -17.60
CA ARG A 21 35.79 30.15 -18.86
C ARG A 21 34.32 29.82 -18.99
N MET A 22 33.56 30.88 -19.23
CA MET A 22 32.17 30.93 -19.63
C MET A 22 31.80 29.90 -20.70
N MET A 23 30.77 29.09 -20.40
CA MET A 23 29.81 28.66 -21.41
C MET A 23 28.41 28.85 -20.82
N LYS A 24 27.76 29.95 -21.23
CA LYS A 24 26.37 30.24 -20.90
C LYS A 24 25.51 29.09 -21.41
N ARG A 25 25.17 28.13 -20.55
CA ARG A 25 24.10 27.16 -20.80
C ARG A 25 22.80 27.96 -20.84
N CYS A 26 22.41 28.42 -22.02
CA CYS A 26 21.05 28.83 -22.30
C CYS A 26 20.14 27.65 -21.91
N ARG A 27 19.55 27.70 -20.72
CA ARG A 27 18.41 26.85 -20.39
C ARG A 27 17.31 27.31 -21.33
N PHE A 28 17.10 26.58 -22.42
CA PHE A 28 15.89 26.75 -23.22
C PHE A 28 14.71 26.78 -22.25
N PRO A 29 13.85 27.81 -22.28
CA PRO A 29 12.66 27.80 -21.45
C PRO A 29 11.90 26.53 -21.79
N ARG A 30 11.63 25.71 -20.77
CA ARG A 30 10.79 24.52 -20.89
C ARG A 30 9.51 25.00 -21.56
N ARG A 31 9.25 24.52 -22.78
CA ARG A 31 8.04 24.83 -23.54
C ARG A 31 6.87 24.62 -22.57
N GLN A 32 6.20 25.70 -22.15
CA GLN A 32 4.99 25.57 -21.35
C GLN A 32 4.00 24.86 -22.26
N THR A 33 3.84 23.57 -22.03
CA THR A 33 2.78 22.79 -22.66
C THR A 33 1.49 23.43 -22.20
N VAL A 34 0.78 24.09 -23.12
CA VAL A 34 -0.61 24.51 -22.94
C VAL A 34 -1.33 23.29 -22.36
N GLN A 35 -1.77 23.39 -21.11
CA GLN A 35 -2.45 22.29 -20.43
C GLN A 35 -3.68 21.93 -21.27
N SER A 36 -3.59 20.80 -21.95
CA SER A 36 -4.65 20.31 -22.83
C SER A 36 -5.93 20.13 -22.01
N LYS A 37 -7.08 20.53 -22.56
CA LYS A 37 -8.42 20.47 -21.92
C LYS A 37 -8.75 19.12 -21.26
N LYS A 38 -8.08 18.03 -21.67
CA LYS A 38 -8.17 16.69 -21.08
C LYS A 38 -7.69 16.60 -19.62
N PHE A 39 -6.80 17.49 -19.18
CA PHE A 39 -6.30 17.54 -17.79
C PHE A 39 -7.35 18.17 -16.87
N CYS A 40 -7.95 19.29 -17.29
CA CYS A 40 -9.00 20.02 -16.56
C CYS A 40 -10.18 19.13 -16.16
N ALA A 41 -10.74 18.36 -17.11
CA ALA A 41 -11.89 17.50 -16.84
C ALA A 41 -11.57 16.33 -15.89
N LYS A 42 -10.33 15.81 -15.93
CA LYS A 42 -9.88 14.77 -14.99
C LYS A 42 -9.73 15.32 -13.58
N ASP A 43 -9.23 16.55 -13.46
CA ASP A 43 -9.05 17.22 -12.17
C ASP A 43 -10.40 17.57 -11.54
N GLU A 44 -11.36 18.07 -12.32
CA GLU A 44 -12.74 18.31 -11.89
C GLU A 44 -13.38 17.03 -11.35
N ARG A 45 -13.29 15.91 -12.09
CA ARG A 45 -13.78 14.61 -11.61
C ARG A 45 -13.11 14.18 -10.31
N ASN A 46 -11.80 14.31 -10.21
CA ASN A 46 -11.05 13.96 -9.00
C ASN A 46 -11.44 14.84 -7.81
N ALA A 47 -11.72 16.13 -8.04
CA ALA A 47 -12.20 17.05 -7.02
C ALA A 47 -13.59 16.62 -6.51
N SER A 48 -14.51 16.27 -7.42
CA SER A 48 -15.84 15.74 -7.07
C SER A 48 -15.73 14.45 -6.25
N LEU A 49 -14.89 13.49 -6.67
CA LEU A 49 -14.66 12.25 -5.92
C LEU A 49 -14.11 12.51 -4.51
N LYS A 50 -13.17 13.44 -4.36
CA LYS A 50 -12.63 13.82 -3.05
C LYS A 50 -13.70 14.48 -2.17
N LYS A 51 -14.46 15.42 -2.71
CA LYS A 51 -15.54 16.12 -1.99
C LYS A 51 -16.60 15.12 -1.51
N VAL A 52 -17.08 14.26 -2.40
CA VAL A 52 -18.03 13.18 -2.08
C VAL A 52 -17.46 12.23 -1.04
N SER A 53 -16.19 11.83 -1.17
CA SER A 53 -15.53 10.95 -0.19
C SER A 53 -15.45 11.56 1.21
N VAL A 54 -15.30 12.88 1.35
CA VAL A 54 -15.30 13.54 2.66
C VAL A 54 -16.71 13.61 3.24
N ILE A 55 -17.71 13.92 2.43
CA ILE A 55 -19.11 14.00 2.87
C ILE A 55 -19.61 12.62 3.32
N LEU A 56 -19.32 11.56 2.56
CA LEU A 56 -19.74 10.20 2.90
C LEU A 56 -19.11 9.65 4.18
N GLN A 57 -18.03 10.26 4.69
CA GLN A 57 -17.45 9.87 5.99
C GLN A 57 -18.33 10.33 7.16
N LYS A 58 -19.17 11.34 6.94
CA LYS A 58 -20.16 11.79 7.92
C LYS A 58 -21.36 10.85 7.92
N SER A 59 -21.93 10.65 9.11
CA SER A 59 -23.22 9.98 9.25
C SER A 59 -24.30 10.78 8.50
N GLU A 60 -25.41 10.14 8.14
CA GLU A 60 -26.49 10.81 7.39
C GLU A 60 -27.11 11.99 8.15
N THR A 61 -27.12 11.93 9.48
CA THR A 61 -27.67 12.98 10.35
C THR A 61 -26.76 14.18 10.52
N ASP A 62 -25.45 14.01 10.30
CA ASP A 62 -24.44 15.06 10.50
C ASP A 62 -24.13 15.85 9.21
N ARG A 63 -24.83 15.55 8.11
CA ARG A 63 -24.63 16.21 6.82
C ARG A 63 -25.43 17.51 6.75
N THR A 64 -24.81 18.56 6.21
CA THR A 64 -25.55 19.80 5.93
C THR A 64 -26.46 19.62 4.71
N PHE A 65 -27.45 20.51 4.56
CA PHE A 65 -28.34 20.51 3.39
C PHE A 65 -27.55 20.64 2.07
N GLU A 66 -26.54 21.52 2.05
CA GLU A 66 -25.67 21.71 0.90
C GLU A 66 -24.87 20.45 0.56
N GLU A 67 -24.40 19.71 1.57
CA GLU A 67 -23.70 18.44 1.38
C GLU A 67 -24.63 17.36 0.81
N ALA A 68 -25.87 17.28 1.30
CA ALA A 68 -26.88 16.39 0.75
C ALA A 68 -27.21 16.73 -0.71
N GLN A 69 -27.32 18.02 -1.03
CA GLN A 69 -27.53 18.49 -2.41
C GLN A 69 -26.35 18.08 -3.32
N VAL A 70 -25.11 18.26 -2.87
CA VAL A 70 -23.92 17.84 -3.63
C VAL A 70 -23.89 16.34 -3.90
N LEU A 71 -24.28 15.50 -2.92
CA LEU A 71 -24.37 14.05 -3.12
C LEU A 71 -25.41 13.69 -4.19
N ASN A 72 -26.54 14.40 -4.21
CA ASN A 72 -27.60 14.20 -5.19
C ASN A 72 -27.16 14.65 -6.60
N GLU A 73 -26.51 15.81 -6.71
CA GLU A 73 -25.97 16.32 -7.98
C GLU A 73 -24.86 15.44 -8.55
N CYS A 74 -24.04 14.83 -7.68
CA CYS A 74 -22.89 14.02 -8.06
C CYS A 74 -23.11 12.51 -7.85
N SER A 75 -24.27 11.97 -8.23
CA SER A 75 -24.64 10.56 -8.01
C SER A 75 -23.61 9.55 -8.53
N GLU A 76 -23.06 9.75 -9.74
CA GLU A 76 -22.03 8.87 -10.30
C GLU A 76 -20.76 8.82 -9.43
N ALA A 77 -20.37 9.97 -8.84
CA ALA A 77 -19.22 10.03 -7.95
C ALA A 77 -19.50 9.34 -6.61
N VAL A 78 -20.74 9.38 -6.11
CA VAL A 78 -21.18 8.65 -4.92
C VAL A 78 -21.06 7.15 -5.13
N GLU A 79 -21.64 6.63 -6.22
CA GLU A 79 -21.58 5.21 -6.55
C GLU A 79 -20.13 4.72 -6.68
N GLU A 80 -19.28 5.50 -7.35
CA GLU A 80 -17.87 5.17 -7.50
C GLU A 80 -17.14 5.13 -6.15
N VAL A 81 -17.32 6.13 -5.29
CA VAL A 81 -16.68 6.19 -3.97
C VAL A 81 -17.14 5.02 -3.11
N GLN A 82 -18.45 4.74 -3.05
CA GLN A 82 -19.00 3.62 -2.30
C GLN A 82 -18.48 2.27 -2.82
N LEU A 83 -18.37 2.10 -4.14
CA LEU A 83 -17.78 0.90 -4.73
C LEU A 83 -16.31 0.74 -4.34
N ARG A 84 -15.53 1.82 -4.38
CA ARG A 84 -14.12 1.82 -3.95
C ARG A 84 -13.98 1.46 -2.46
N TRP A 85 -14.88 1.97 -1.62
CA TRP A 85 -14.89 1.66 -0.19
C TRP A 85 -15.23 0.19 0.04
N ARG A 86 -16.30 -0.34 -0.56
CA ARG A 86 -16.64 -1.77 -0.49
C ARG A 86 -15.47 -2.66 -0.90
N LYS A 87 -14.81 -2.36 -2.01
CA LYS A 87 -13.64 -3.14 -2.47
C LYS A 87 -12.50 -3.09 -1.45
N ARG A 88 -12.25 -1.92 -0.85
CA ARG A 88 -11.24 -1.75 0.21
C ARG A 88 -11.61 -2.55 1.46
N ASP A 89 -12.86 -2.49 1.88
CA ASP A 89 -13.36 -3.16 3.08
C ASP A 89 -13.37 -4.68 2.88
N GLU A 90 -13.75 -5.17 1.70
CA GLU A 90 -13.60 -6.58 1.33
C GLU A 90 -12.14 -7.03 1.34
N ALA A 91 -11.24 -6.23 0.75
CA ALA A 91 -9.82 -6.55 0.74
C ALA A 91 -9.26 -6.61 2.17
N LYS A 92 -9.64 -5.66 3.02
CA LYS A 92 -9.27 -5.64 4.43
C LYS A 92 -9.82 -6.86 5.17
N ARG A 93 -11.10 -7.18 5.00
CA ARG A 93 -11.75 -8.33 5.63
C ARG A 93 -11.13 -9.66 5.19
N ARG A 94 -10.64 -9.76 3.94
CA ARG A 94 -9.90 -10.95 3.47
C ARG A 94 -8.52 -11.12 4.13
N GLN A 95 -7.94 -10.06 4.69
CA GLN A 95 -6.67 -10.11 5.40
C GLN A 95 -6.82 -10.35 6.91
N GLU A 96 -8.02 -10.16 7.45
CA GLU A 96 -8.32 -10.42 8.85
C GLU A 96 -8.40 -11.93 9.10
N GLU A 97 -7.72 -12.40 10.15
CA GLU A 97 -7.86 -13.78 10.61
C GLU A 97 -9.23 -13.96 11.26
N PHE A 98 -9.89 -15.06 10.92
CA PHE A 98 -11.20 -15.41 11.44
C PHE A 98 -11.19 -16.85 11.94
N GLU A 99 -11.51 -17.02 13.22
CA GLU A 99 -11.66 -18.33 13.84
C GLU A 99 -13.15 -18.67 13.97
N GLU A 100 -13.52 -19.83 13.45
CA GLU A 100 -14.89 -20.32 13.54
C GLU A 100 -15.19 -20.91 14.93
N PRO A 101 -16.44 -20.82 15.42
CA PRO A 101 -16.83 -21.50 16.65
C PRO A 101 -16.52 -23.01 16.57
N PRO A 102 -16.13 -23.66 17.69
CA PRO A 102 -15.70 -25.06 17.69
C PRO A 102 -16.72 -26.03 17.08
N ASP A 103 -18.01 -25.82 17.32
CA ASP A 103 -19.08 -26.67 16.80
C ASP A 103 -19.20 -26.55 15.27
N VAL A 104 -19.09 -25.33 14.74
CA VAL A 104 -19.13 -25.05 13.29
C VAL A 104 -17.91 -25.65 12.61
N LEU A 105 -16.72 -25.45 13.20
CA LEU A 105 -15.47 -26.03 12.71
C LEU A 105 -15.57 -27.56 12.66
N ARG A 106 -16.00 -28.18 13.76
CA ARG A 106 -16.16 -29.64 13.84
C ARG A 106 -17.10 -30.15 12.75
N GLN A 107 -18.21 -29.47 12.52
CA GLN A 107 -19.16 -29.88 11.49
C GLN A 107 -18.57 -29.77 10.08
N LYS A 108 -17.84 -28.71 9.78
CA LYS A 108 -17.13 -28.58 8.50
C LYS A 108 -16.05 -29.62 8.31
N CYS A 109 -15.31 -29.96 9.37
CA CYS A 109 -14.32 -31.04 9.33
C CYS A 109 -14.97 -32.39 9.01
N LEU A 110 -16.15 -32.69 9.55
CA LEU A 110 -16.89 -33.92 9.24
C LEU A 110 -17.32 -33.96 7.76
N ILE A 111 -17.83 -32.85 7.24
CA ILE A 111 -18.20 -32.72 5.81
C ILE A 111 -16.97 -32.93 4.92
N LEU A 112 -15.84 -32.30 5.26
CA LEU A 112 -14.57 -32.46 4.51
C LEU A 112 -14.06 -33.90 4.57
N ALA A 113 -14.08 -34.54 5.74
CA ALA A 113 -13.65 -35.93 5.90
C ALA A 113 -14.50 -36.88 5.05
N GLN A 114 -15.82 -36.66 4.99
CA GLN A 114 -16.71 -37.43 4.13
C GLN A 114 -16.40 -37.22 2.65
N ALA A 115 -16.18 -35.97 2.21
CA ALA A 115 -15.80 -35.66 0.83
C ALA A 115 -14.48 -36.32 0.43
N ILE A 116 -13.49 -36.34 1.34
CA ILE A 116 -12.21 -37.04 1.12
C ILE A 116 -12.42 -38.55 0.99
N ALA A 117 -13.22 -39.16 1.87
CA ALA A 117 -13.46 -40.60 1.86
C ALA A 117 -14.21 -41.07 0.60
N GLN A 118 -15.03 -40.21 -0.01
CA GLN A 118 -15.80 -40.51 -1.22
C GLN A 118 -15.04 -40.18 -2.52
N ALA A 119 -13.93 -39.45 -2.44
CA ALA A 119 -13.18 -39.04 -3.62
C ALA A 119 -12.44 -40.23 -4.25
N GLN A 120 -12.63 -40.44 -5.56
CA GLN A 120 -11.83 -41.41 -6.32
C GLN A 120 -10.40 -40.91 -6.56
N HIS A 121 -10.25 -39.60 -6.72
CA HIS A 121 -8.96 -38.92 -6.91
C HIS A 121 -8.94 -37.63 -6.08
N LEU A 122 -7.97 -37.51 -5.18
CA LEU A 122 -7.80 -36.35 -4.32
C LEU A 122 -6.58 -35.54 -4.77
N VAL A 123 -6.77 -34.24 -5.00
CA VAL A 123 -5.70 -33.28 -5.26
C VAL A 123 -5.78 -32.19 -4.22
N VAL A 124 -4.66 -31.89 -3.56
CA VAL A 124 -4.57 -30.88 -2.51
C VAL A 124 -3.66 -29.75 -2.98
N TYR A 125 -4.17 -28.52 -2.95
CA TYR A 125 -3.39 -27.32 -3.20
C TYR A 125 -2.94 -26.73 -1.86
N THR A 126 -1.63 -26.64 -1.65
CA THR A 126 -1.05 -26.08 -0.42
C THR A 126 -0.32 -24.78 -0.72
N GLY A 127 -0.38 -23.83 0.22
CA GLY A 127 0.41 -22.59 0.18
C GLY A 127 1.31 -22.46 1.41
N ALA A 128 1.97 -21.32 1.56
CA ALA A 128 2.90 -21.07 2.68
C ALA A 128 2.26 -21.20 4.08
N GLY A 129 0.94 -21.01 4.19
CA GLY A 129 0.21 -21.05 5.46
C GLY A 129 0.41 -22.35 6.26
N ILE A 130 0.55 -23.50 5.59
CA ILE A 130 0.75 -24.79 6.30
C ILE A 130 2.11 -24.88 7.00
N SER A 131 3.10 -24.10 6.55
CA SER A 131 4.48 -24.12 7.09
C SER A 131 4.68 -23.13 8.23
N THR A 132 3.68 -22.30 8.55
CA THR A 132 3.75 -21.30 9.63
C THR A 132 3.96 -21.94 11.02
N ALA A 133 3.40 -23.13 11.24
CA ALA A 133 3.62 -23.91 12.46
C ALA A 133 5.10 -24.31 12.65
N ALA A 134 5.84 -24.50 11.56
CA ALA A 134 7.28 -24.78 11.56
C ALA A 134 8.15 -23.51 11.62
N LYS A 135 7.56 -22.37 12.01
CA LYS A 135 8.23 -21.05 12.10
C LYS A 135 8.74 -20.50 10.76
N ILE A 136 8.22 -20.99 9.64
CA ILE A 136 8.46 -20.38 8.32
C ILE A 136 7.34 -19.37 8.06
N PRO A 137 7.63 -18.06 7.93
CA PRO A 137 6.60 -17.06 7.75
C PRO A 137 5.88 -17.24 6.42
N ASP A 138 4.59 -16.93 6.40
CA ASP A 138 3.84 -16.83 5.15
C ASP A 138 4.11 -15.50 4.44
N TYR A 139 3.39 -15.29 3.35
CA TYR A 139 3.54 -14.10 2.52
C TYR A 139 2.54 -12.99 2.85
N ARG A 140 1.32 -13.34 3.25
CA ARG A 140 0.14 -12.47 3.22
C ARG A 140 -0.71 -12.50 4.49
N GLY A 141 -0.39 -13.35 5.46
CA GLY A 141 -1.04 -13.34 6.76
C GLY A 141 -0.70 -12.05 7.53
N PRO A 142 -1.24 -11.86 8.74
CA PRO A 142 -1.02 -10.65 9.54
C PRO A 142 0.46 -10.34 9.79
N ASN A 143 1.29 -11.39 9.87
CA ASN A 143 2.73 -11.31 10.05
C ASN A 143 3.53 -11.76 8.81
N GLY A 144 2.86 -11.88 7.65
CA GLY A 144 3.50 -12.31 6.41
C GLY A 144 4.50 -11.29 5.88
N ILE A 145 5.47 -11.79 5.10
CA ILE A 145 6.59 -10.99 4.57
C ILE A 145 6.09 -9.73 3.85
N TRP A 146 5.13 -9.87 2.93
CA TRP A 146 4.63 -8.72 2.15
C TRP A 146 3.73 -7.80 2.98
N THR A 147 3.00 -8.36 3.95
CA THR A 147 2.20 -7.57 4.89
C THR A 147 3.09 -6.65 5.72
N ARG A 148 4.23 -7.16 6.21
CA ARG A 148 5.23 -6.37 6.95
C ARG A 148 5.88 -5.31 6.08
N LEU A 149 6.29 -5.66 4.86
CA LEU A 149 6.85 -4.70 3.90
C LEU A 149 5.89 -3.55 3.59
N GLN A 150 4.61 -3.85 3.38
CA GLN A 150 3.59 -2.83 3.13
C GLN A 150 3.40 -1.89 4.33
N GLN A 151 3.64 -2.39 5.55
CA GLN A 151 3.59 -1.62 6.78
C GLN A 151 4.90 -0.87 7.08
N GLY A 152 5.94 -1.02 6.25
CA GLY A 152 7.27 -0.46 6.49
C GLY A 152 7.98 -1.11 7.69
N LYS A 153 7.60 -2.34 8.06
CA LYS A 153 8.24 -3.10 9.14
C LYS A 153 9.41 -3.91 8.60
N ASP A 154 10.40 -4.11 9.46
CA ASP A 154 11.52 -4.99 9.17
C ASP A 154 11.06 -6.46 9.04
N ILE A 155 11.74 -7.23 8.19
CA ILE A 155 11.43 -8.64 7.94
C ILE A 155 12.30 -9.57 8.81
N GLY A 156 13.33 -9.03 9.47
CA GLY A 156 14.31 -9.79 10.23
C GLY A 156 15.56 -10.07 9.41
#